data_AF-A0A1X7HB99-F1
#
_entry.id   AF-A0A1X7HB99-F1
#
_cell.length_a   1.000
_cell.length_b   1.000
_cell.length_c   1.000
_cell.angle_alpha   90.00
_cell.angle_beta   90.00
_cell.angle_gamma   90.00
#
_symmetry.space_group_name_H-M   'P 1'
#
loop_
_entity.id
_entity.type
_entity.pdbx_description
1 polymer ?
#
loop_
_entity_poly.entity_id
_entity_poly.type
_entity_poly.pdbx_seq_one_letter_code
_entity_poly.pdbx_strand_id
1 'polypeptide(L)'
;MIGAGELDQRVRIEKPANIPDGRGGTVKGWAELATVWAKVRPLSGRERAAAGQIEAAATYRVVIRRRTDVTADCRILWQGMAMNIRFVPASGSRAMWTVIDCDAGVPV
;
A
#
# COMPACT_ATOMS: atom_id res chain seq x y z
N MET A 1 12.10 -11.29 13.55
CA MET A 1 11.44 -12.54 13.12
C MET A 1 9.97 -12.21 12.95
N ILE A 2 9.35 -12.51 11.80
CA ILE A 2 7.90 -12.33 11.66
C ILE A 2 7.23 -13.59 12.22
N GLY A 3 6.53 -13.46 13.35
CA GLY A 3 5.83 -14.55 14.02
C GLY A 3 4.60 -15.03 13.24
N ALA A 4 4.21 -16.28 13.48
CA ALA A 4 2.96 -16.82 12.95
C ALA A 4 1.78 -15.99 13.49
N GLY A 5 1.00 -15.36 12.60
CA GLY A 5 -0.14 -14.53 12.95
C GLY A 5 0.09 -13.01 12.90
N GLU A 6 1.30 -12.54 12.56
CA GLU A 6 1.55 -11.09 12.49
C GLU A 6 0.94 -10.39 11.26
N LEU A 7 0.42 -11.14 10.29
CA LEU A 7 -0.38 -10.59 9.18
C LEU A 7 -1.87 -10.58 9.59
N ASP A 8 -2.22 -9.66 10.48
CA ASP A 8 -3.54 -9.57 11.12
C ASP A 8 -4.52 -8.65 10.36
N GLN A 9 -4.06 -7.95 9.32
CA GLN A 9 -4.85 -6.93 8.64
C GLN A 9 -5.08 -7.29 7.17
N ARG A 10 -6.26 -6.96 6.66
CA ARG A 10 -6.58 -7.11 5.23
C ARG A 10 -6.26 -5.82 4.50
N VAL A 11 -5.51 -5.94 3.41
CA VAL A 11 -5.23 -4.85 2.48
C VAL A 11 -5.60 -5.28 1.06
N ARG A 12 -6.16 -4.36 0.28
CA ARG A 12 -6.38 -4.54 -1.15
C ARG A 12 -5.28 -3.81 -1.90
N ILE A 13 -4.61 -4.50 -2.80
CA ILE A 13 -3.62 -3.92 -3.70
C ILE A 13 -4.33 -3.63 -5.01
N GLU A 14 -4.15 -2.42 -5.52
CA GLU A 14 -4.69 -2.00 -6.80
C GLU A 14 -3.57 -1.54 -7.71
N LYS A 15 -3.68 -1.89 -9.00
CA LYS A 15 -2.76 -1.45 -10.04
C LYS A 15 -3.44 -0.40 -10.92
N PRO A 16 -2.67 0.53 -11.50
CA PRO A 16 -3.21 1.46 -12.47
C PRO A 16 -3.71 0.67 -13.68
N ALA A 17 -4.91 1.00 -14.14
CA ALA A 17 -5.53 0.40 -15.31
C ALA A 17 -6.16 1.50 -16.16
N ASN A 18 -6.04 1.36 -17.48
CA ASN A 18 -6.71 2.26 -18.41
C ASN A 18 -8.12 1.72 -18.66
N ILE A 19 -9.13 2.45 -18.21
CA ILE A 19 -10.53 2.08 -18.40
C ILE A 19 -11.04 2.83 -19.64
N PRO A 20 -11.66 2.13 -20.61
CA PRO A 20 -12.26 2.78 -21.77
C PRO A 20 -13.37 3.75 -21.33
N ASP A 21 -13.35 4.97 -21.85
CA ASP A 21 -14.37 6.00 -21.53
C ASP A 21 -15.64 5.93 -22.40
N GLY A 22 -15.69 4.96 -23.32
CA GLY A 22 -16.80 4.76 -24.26
C GLY A 22 -16.89 5.81 -25.38
N ARG A 23 -15.95 6.76 -25.46
CA ARG A 23 -15.92 7.86 -26.46
C ARG A 23 -14.61 7.91 -27.26
N GLY A 24 -13.77 6.88 -27.13
CA GLY A 24 -12.49 6.77 -27.84
C GLY A 24 -11.28 7.22 -27.02
N GLY A 25 -11.46 7.63 -25.76
CA GLY A 25 -10.40 7.91 -24.81
C GLY A 25 -10.22 6.80 -23.77
N THR A 26 -9.21 6.96 -22.93
CA THR A 26 -8.99 6.11 -21.76
C THR A 26 -8.84 6.96 -20.52
N VAL A 27 -9.52 6.58 -19.43
CA VAL A 27 -9.34 7.19 -18.11
C VAL A 27 -8.39 6.32 -17.28
N LYS A 28 -7.49 6.97 -16.53
CA LYS A 28 -6.68 6.28 -15.54
C LYS A 28 -7.58 5.87 -14.38
N GLY A 29 -7.80 4.58 -14.25
CA GLY A 29 -8.51 3.95 -13.14
C GLY A 29 -7.57 3.06 -12.34
N TRP A 30 -8.18 2.39 -11.37
CA TRP A 30 -7.51 1.42 -10.52
C TRP A 30 -8.24 0.09 -10.64
N ALA A 31 -7.50 -0.96 -10.95
CA ALA A 31 -8.02 -2.32 -10.97
C ALA A 31 -7.50 -3.07 -9.75
N GLU A 32 -8.35 -3.86 -9.11
CA GLU A 32 -7.93 -4.77 -8.05
C GLU A 32 -6.88 -5.74 -8.59
N LEU A 33 -5.69 -5.71 -8.00
CA LEU A 33 -4.66 -6.71 -8.24
C LEU A 33 -4.90 -7.93 -7.35
N ALA A 34 -5.16 -7.70 -6.06
CA ALA A 34 -5.57 -8.75 -5.11
C ALA A 34 -5.75 -8.22 -3.68
N THR A 35 -6.50 -8.96 -2.89
CA THR A 35 -6.68 -8.74 -1.46
C THR A 35 -5.85 -9.73 -0.64
N VAL A 36 -4.94 -9.24 0.20
CA VAL A 36 -3.98 -10.06 0.96
C VAL A 36 -3.98 -9.72 2.45
N TRP A 37 -3.47 -10.65 3.25
CA TRP A 37 -3.13 -10.38 4.64
C TRP A 37 -1.80 -9.63 4.71
N ALA A 38 -1.75 -8.61 5.55
CA ALA A 38 -0.64 -7.71 5.73
C ALA A 38 -0.45 -7.35 7.21
N LYS A 39 0.76 -6.93 7.55
CA LYS A 39 1.08 -6.22 8.78
C LYS A 39 1.30 -4.76 8.44
N VAL A 40 0.38 -3.88 8.82
CA VAL A 40 0.53 -2.43 8.63
C VAL A 40 1.06 -1.81 9.91
N ARG A 41 2.14 -1.03 9.80
CA ARG A 41 2.75 -0.30 10.93
C ARG A 41 3.08 1.14 10.51
N PRO A 42 2.68 2.17 11.28
CA PRO A 42 3.13 3.52 11.01
C PRO A 42 4.63 3.65 11.26
N LEU A 43 5.37 4.25 10.33
CA LEU A 43 6.81 4.53 10.46
C LEU A 43 7.08 5.83 11.22
N SER A 44 6.13 6.77 11.20
CA SER A 44 6.29 8.13 11.75
C SER A 44 5.74 8.29 13.18
N GLY A 45 5.58 7.20 13.92
CA GLY A 45 4.94 7.17 15.24
C GLY A 45 5.72 7.81 16.40
N ARG A 46 6.77 8.60 16.18
CA ARG A 46 7.47 9.31 17.30
C ARG A 46 6.98 10.73 17.55
N GLU A 47 6.18 11.37 16.68
CA GLU A 47 5.88 12.80 16.86
C GLU A 47 4.42 13.25 16.61
N ARG A 48 3.42 12.35 16.56
CA ARG A 48 2.04 12.78 16.26
C ARG A 48 0.97 12.53 17.31
N ALA A 49 1.37 12.32 18.57
CA ALA A 49 0.44 12.34 19.70
C ALA A 49 -0.02 13.76 20.09
N ALA A 50 0.39 14.81 19.37
CA ALA A 50 -0.04 16.18 19.64
C ALA A 50 -0.43 16.90 18.34
N ALA A 51 -1.54 17.63 18.40
CA ALA A 51 -2.03 18.59 17.41
C ALA A 51 -2.60 18.01 16.11
N GLY A 52 -3.93 17.94 16.05
CA GLY A 52 -4.85 18.58 15.08
C GLY A 52 -4.43 18.91 13.63
N GLN A 53 -3.33 18.43 13.09
CA GLN A 53 -2.89 18.66 11.71
C GLN A 53 -3.12 17.40 10.88
N ILE A 54 -4.31 17.38 10.29
CA ILE A 54 -4.55 16.82 8.95
C ILE A 54 -3.44 17.42 8.07
N GLU A 55 -2.43 16.66 7.62
CA GLU A 55 -1.51 16.96 6.48
C GLU A 55 -0.06 16.47 6.66
N ALA A 56 0.36 15.95 7.81
CA ALA A 56 1.65 15.26 7.83
C ALA A 56 1.46 13.87 7.17
N ALA A 57 1.88 13.73 5.90
CA ALA A 57 1.84 12.47 5.14
C ALA A 57 2.31 11.30 6.03
N ALA A 58 1.36 10.53 6.56
CA ALA A 58 1.67 9.44 7.46
C ALA A 58 2.32 8.33 6.64
N THR A 59 3.60 8.06 6.87
CA THR A 59 4.27 6.93 6.24
C THR A 59 3.94 5.66 6.99
N TYR A 60 3.52 4.63 6.26
CA TYR A 60 3.24 3.30 6.76
C TYR A 60 4.17 2.28 6.11
N ARG A 61 4.56 1.28 6.88
CA ARG A 61 5.23 0.08 6.43
C ARG A 61 4.23 -1.05 6.41
N VAL A 62 3.96 -1.57 5.22
CA VAL A 62 3.07 -2.69 4.97
C VAL A 62 3.92 -3.91 4.64
N VAL A 63 3.88 -4.92 5.49
CA VAL A 63 4.58 -6.19 5.25
C VAL A 63 3.57 -7.23 4.77
N ILE A 64 3.81 -7.83 3.61
CA ILE A 64 3.01 -8.90 3.05
C ILE A 64 3.87 -10.12 2.75
N ARG A 65 3.22 -11.25 2.46
CA ARG A 65 3.92 -12.43 1.92
C ARG A 65 4.61 -12.06 0.61
N ARG A 66 5.74 -12.72 0.29
CA ARG A 66 6.52 -12.47 -0.92
C ARG A 66 5.61 -12.37 -2.16
N ARG A 67 5.75 -11.27 -2.88
CA ARG A 67 5.08 -11.02 -4.15
C ARG A 67 5.99 -10.27 -5.13
N THR A 68 5.80 -10.53 -6.42
CA THR A 68 6.59 -9.95 -7.51
C THR A 68 5.75 -9.14 -8.51
N ASP A 69 4.44 -9.12 -8.33
CA ASP A 69 3.47 -8.37 -9.15
C ASP A 69 3.13 -6.98 -8.57
N VAL A 70 3.66 -6.65 -7.38
CA VAL A 70 3.48 -5.34 -6.75
C VAL A 70 4.61 -4.41 -7.17
N THR A 71 4.25 -3.28 -7.78
CA THR A 71 5.19 -2.23 -8.23
C THR A 71 4.93 -0.91 -7.50
N ALA A 72 5.81 0.07 -7.70
CA ALA A 72 5.63 1.41 -7.13
C ALA A 72 4.43 2.17 -7.71
N ASP A 73 3.97 1.82 -8.91
CA ASP A 73 2.76 2.41 -9.50
C ASP A 73 1.47 1.90 -8.87
N CYS A 74 1.54 0.79 -8.12
CA CYS A 74 0.38 0.25 -7.42
C CYS A 74 0.04 1.12 -6.18
N ARG A 75 -1.19 1.00 -5.70
CA ARG A 75 -1.64 1.58 -4.43
C ARG A 75 -2.20 0.50 -3.52
N ILE A 76 -2.23 0.81 -2.23
CA ILE A 76 -2.76 -0.08 -1.19
C ILE A 76 -3.97 0.59 -0.55
N LEU A 77 -5.11 -0.09 -0.58
CA LEU A 77 -6.29 0.24 0.19
C LEU A 77 -6.29 -0.52 1.51
N TRP A 78 -6.37 0.20 2.61
CA TRP A 78 -6.42 -0.35 3.95
C TRP A 78 -7.45 0.41 4.78
N GLN A 79 -8.46 -0.28 5.32
CA GLN A 79 -9.55 0.34 6.10
C GLN A 79 -10.22 1.55 5.42
N GLY A 80 -10.38 1.52 4.09
CA GLY A 80 -10.95 2.62 3.32
C GLY A 80 -9.97 3.76 3.00
N MET A 81 -8.73 3.69 3.49
CA MET A 81 -7.67 4.65 3.21
C MET A 81 -6.81 4.19 2.03
N ALA A 82 -6.65 5.05 1.03
CA ALA A 82 -5.74 4.83 -0.08
C ALA A 82 -4.32 5.30 0.27
N MET A 83 -3.35 4.40 0.14
CA MET A 83 -1.95 4.66 0.40
C MET A 83 -1.16 4.45 -0.89
N ASN A 84 -0.33 5.43 -1.23
CA ASN A 84 0.54 5.36 -2.41
C ASN A 84 1.81 4.61 -2.05
N ILE A 85 2.24 3.69 -2.92
CA ILE A 85 3.46 2.95 -2.69
C ILE A 85 4.66 3.83 -3.05
N ARG A 86 5.50 4.14 -2.06
CA ARG A 86 6.71 4.95 -2.26
C ARG A 86 7.91 4.10 -2.61
N PHE A 87 8.00 2.93 -2.01
CA PHE A 87 9.15 2.04 -2.19
C PHE A 87 8.74 0.57 -2.06
N VAL A 88 9.15 -0.23 -3.05
CA VAL A 88 9.11 -1.69 -3.01
C VAL A 88 10.55 -2.19 -3.21
N PRO A 89 11.20 -2.75 -2.19
CA PRO A 89 12.51 -3.35 -2.36
C PRO A 89 12.39 -4.55 -3.30
N ALA A 90 13.34 -4.64 -4.22
CA ALA A 90 13.56 -5.85 -5.01
C ALA A 90 13.79 -7.01 -4.03
N SER A 91 12.77 -7.86 -3.88
CA SER A 91 12.80 -8.96 -2.94
C SER A 91 13.77 -10.02 -3.46
N GLY A 92 15.02 -10.02 -2.96
CA GLY A 92 16.03 -11.02 -3.33
C GLY A 92 15.49 -12.45 -3.19
N SER A 93 16.09 -13.44 -3.86
CA SER A 93 15.53 -14.80 -3.99
C SER A 93 15.21 -15.51 -2.67
N ARG A 94 15.80 -15.07 -1.55
CA ARG A 94 15.58 -15.61 -0.19
C ARG A 94 14.59 -14.80 0.68
N ALA A 95 14.08 -13.67 0.19
CA ALA A 95 13.11 -12.88 0.93
C ALA A 95 11.75 -13.58 0.95
N MET A 96 11.31 -13.99 2.14
CA MET A 96 10.00 -14.61 2.38
C MET A 96 8.84 -13.58 2.45
N TRP A 97 9.20 -12.31 2.64
CA TRP A 97 8.26 -11.20 2.85
C TRP A 97 8.59 -10.06 1.89
N THR A 98 7.56 -9.36 1.45
CA THR A 98 7.69 -8.10 0.72
C THR A 98 7.34 -6.98 1.69
N VAL A 99 8.29 -6.08 1.92
CA VAL A 99 8.13 -4.92 2.80
C VAL A 99 7.87 -3.72 1.90
N ILE A 100 6.74 -3.07 2.05
CA ILE A 100 6.32 -1.96 1.22
C ILE A 100 6.25 -0.72 2.09
N ASP A 101 6.91 0.35 1.68
CA ASP A 101 6.75 1.65 2.33
C ASP A 101 5.77 2.48 1.51
N CYS A 102 4.71 2.94 2.15
CA CYS A 102 3.65 3.71 1.52
C CYS A 102 3.35 4.99 2.30
N ASP A 103 2.95 6.04 1.60
CA ASP A 103 2.43 7.26 2.20
C ASP A 103 0.90 7.26 2.19
N ALA A 104 0.32 7.79 3.25
CA ALA A 104 -1.07 8.21 3.28
C ALA A 104 -1.33 9.25 2.19
N GLY A 105 -1.98 8.84 1.11
CA GLY A 105 -2.53 9.78 0.15
C GLY A 105 -3.71 10.51 0.80
N VAL A 106 -3.81 11.81 0.55
CA VAL A 106 -5.00 12.59 0.94
C VAL A 106 -6.22 11.90 0.32
N PRO A 107 -7.29 11.61 1.09
CA PRO A 107 -8.53 11.11 0.51
C PRO A 107 -9.06 12.15 -0.48
N VAL A 108 -9.26 11.71 -1.73
CA VAL A 108 -9.99 12.49 -2.75
C VAL A 108 -11.49 12.43 -2.49
#